data_AF-K2FVW0-F1
#
_entry.id   AF-K2FVW0-F1
#
_cell.length_a   1.000
_cell.length_b   1.000
_cell.length_c   1.000
_cell.angle_alpha   90.00
_cell.angle_beta   90.00
_cell.angle_gamma   90.00
#
_symmetry.space_group_name_H-M   'P 1'
#
loop_
_entity.id
_entity.type
_entity.pdbx_description
1 polymer ?
#
loop_
_entity_poly.entity_id
_entity_poly.type
_entity_poly.pdbx_seq_one_letter_code
_entity_poly.pdbx_strand_id
1 'polypeptide(L)'
;TKTWLDLTNYKLYNYKNEILLLRDKQAFEEIKKRLYFIKLWKKIWKIEKWEFIPNYYIWRDFDLPKTQKYEIKDQLELDDYLRWVEINPGVVKPGMVQIQFDKINIWLGFVSNEWKIKNIFPKIWLRK
;
A
#
# COMPACT_ATOMS: atom_id res chain seq x y z
N THR A 1 6.23 18.88 -12.27
CA THR A 1 5.06 18.04 -11.89
C THR A 1 5.51 16.59 -11.78
N LYS A 2 6.03 16.19 -10.60
CA LYS A 2 6.46 14.80 -10.35
C LYS A 2 5.37 14.05 -9.58
N THR A 3 4.88 12.97 -10.15
CA THR A 3 3.82 12.06 -9.72
C THR A 3 4.06 11.48 -8.31
N TRP A 4 3.00 11.14 -7.60
CA TRP A 4 3.00 10.65 -6.20
C TRP A 4 3.46 9.19 -6.03
N LEU A 5 3.80 8.51 -7.13
CA LEU A 5 4.09 7.08 -7.20
C LEU A 5 5.22 6.86 -8.23
N ASP A 6 6.30 6.16 -7.86
CA ASP A 6 7.35 5.78 -8.81
C ASP A 6 6.94 4.50 -9.55
N LEU A 7 6.70 4.64 -10.85
CA LEU A 7 6.22 3.58 -11.74
C LEU A 7 7.21 3.27 -12.87
N THR A 8 8.46 3.69 -12.76
CA THR A 8 9.43 3.73 -13.87
C THR A 8 9.61 2.37 -14.57
N ASN A 9 9.50 1.25 -13.84
CA ASN A 9 9.67 -0.10 -14.37
C ASN A 9 8.35 -0.85 -14.64
N TYR A 10 7.23 -0.13 -14.69
CA TYR A 10 5.94 -0.76 -14.87
C TYR A 10 5.05 -0.03 -15.89
N LYS A 11 4.21 -0.80 -16.58
CA LYS A 11 3.19 -0.31 -17.51
C LYS A 11 1.81 -0.41 -16.87
N LEU A 12 1.02 0.66 -17.00
CA LEU A 12 -0.39 0.69 -16.61
C LEU A 12 -1.22 -0.05 -17.65
N TYR A 13 -2.10 -0.94 -17.21
CA TYR A 13 -3.01 -1.67 -18.07
C TYR A 13 -4.44 -1.52 -17.58
N ASN A 14 -5.33 -1.14 -18.48
CA ASN A 14 -6.76 -1.07 -18.19
C ASN A 14 -7.41 -2.40 -18.57
N TYR A 15 -8.01 -3.08 -17.59
CA TYR A 15 -8.79 -4.30 -17.81
C TYR A 15 -10.17 -4.13 -17.19
N LYS A 16 -11.21 -4.04 -18.04
CA LYS A 16 -12.58 -3.70 -17.62
C LYS A 16 -12.60 -2.35 -16.87
N ASN A 17 -12.88 -2.37 -15.56
CA ASN A 17 -12.91 -1.18 -14.68
C ASN A 17 -11.71 -1.13 -13.71
N GLU A 18 -10.65 -1.90 -13.99
CA GLU A 18 -9.48 -2.01 -13.13
C GLU A 18 -8.21 -1.49 -13.81
N ILE A 19 -7.36 -0.80 -13.03
CA ILE A 19 -6.00 -0.45 -13.45
C ILE A 19 -5.02 -1.43 -12.81
N LEU A 20 -4.29 -2.13 -13.67
CA LEU A 20 -3.27 -3.11 -13.32
C LEU A 20 -1.88 -2.55 -13.57
N LEU A 21 -0.92 -2.91 -12.72
CA LEU A 21 0.50 -2.67 -12.99
C LEU A 21 1.14 -3.97 -13.50
N LEU A 22 1.79 -3.92 -14.67
CA LEU A 22 2.51 -5.06 -15.24
C LEU A 22 3.95 -4.67 -15.56
N ARG A 23 4.90 -5.58 -15.33
CA ARG A 23 6.32 -5.38 -15.69
C ARG A 23 6.57 -5.55 -17.18
N ASP A 24 5.88 -6.48 -17.85
CA ASP A 24 6.00 -6.71 -19.29
C ASP A 24 4.66 -7.11 -19.93
N LYS A 25 4.25 -6.35 -20.95
CA LYS A 25 2.99 -6.53 -21.68
C LYS A 25 3.02 -7.76 -22.58
N GLN A 26 4.17 -8.05 -23.20
CA GLN A 26 4.26 -9.08 -24.23
C GLN A 26 4.27 -10.47 -23.59
N ALA A 27 5.03 -10.63 -22.51
CA ALA A 27 4.97 -11.81 -21.67
C ALA A 27 3.56 -12.04 -21.09
N PHE A 28 2.86 -10.99 -20.65
CA PHE A 28 1.50 -11.14 -20.12
C PHE A 28 0.49 -11.65 -21.15
N GLU A 29 0.48 -11.11 -22.37
CA GLU A 29 -0.43 -11.56 -23.44
C GLU A 29 -0.12 -13.00 -23.90
N GLU A 30 1.16 -13.41 -23.89
CA GLU A 30 1.55 -14.79 -24.16
C GLU A 30 1.08 -15.75 -23.06
N ILE A 31 1.29 -15.36 -21.81
CA ILE A 31 0.97 -16.16 -20.63
C ILE A 31 -0.56 -16.30 -20.47
N LYS A 32 -1.33 -15.21 -20.68
CA LYS A 32 -2.80 -15.18 -20.61
C LYS A 32 -3.48 -16.12 -21.61
N LYS A 33 -2.85 -16.39 -22.76
CA LYS A 33 -3.36 -17.34 -23.76
C LYS A 33 -3.21 -18.80 -23.33
N ARG A 34 -2.32 -19.10 -22.38
CA ARG A 34 -1.89 -20.48 -22.06
C ARG A 34 -2.33 -20.97 -20.70
N LEU A 35 -2.81 -20.09 -19.82
CA LEU A 35 -3.10 -20.42 -18.43
C LEU A 35 -4.34 -19.63 -17.93
N TYR A 36 -5.27 -20.32 -17.25
CA TYR A 36 -6.33 -19.70 -16.47
C TYR A 36 -5.76 -19.27 -15.12
N PHE A 37 -5.55 -17.97 -14.92
CA PHE A 37 -4.94 -17.44 -13.69
C PHE A 37 -5.97 -17.06 -12.64
N ILE A 38 -5.69 -17.46 -11.40
CA ILE A 38 -6.39 -16.94 -10.21
C ILE A 38 -5.85 -15.55 -9.82
N LYS A 39 -4.56 -15.24 -10.03
CA LYS A 39 -3.97 -13.88 -9.80
C LYS A 39 -2.57 -13.73 -10.44
N LEU A 40 -2.44 -12.93 -11.50
CA LEU A 40 -1.16 -12.65 -12.18
C LEU A 40 -0.68 -11.20 -12.06
N TRP A 41 -1.48 -10.35 -11.42
CA TRP A 41 -1.31 -8.91 -11.43
C TRP A 41 -1.53 -8.31 -10.04
N LYS A 42 -0.83 -7.21 -9.76
CA LYS A 42 -1.13 -6.35 -8.63
C LYS A 42 -2.13 -5.31 -9.10
N LYS A 43 -3.40 -5.47 -8.69
CA LYS A 43 -4.41 -4.44 -8.85
C LYS A 43 -3.98 -3.24 -8.01
N ILE A 44 -4.00 -2.05 -8.58
CA ILE A 44 -3.49 -0.85 -7.91
C ILE A 44 -4.60 0.18 -7.70
N TRP A 45 -5.57 0.21 -8.61
CA TRP A 45 -6.69 1.14 -8.56
C TRP A 45 -7.96 0.48 -9.13
N LYS A 46 -9.11 0.87 -8.58
CA LYS A 46 -10.43 0.68 -9.20
C LYS A 46 -10.95 2.07 -9.55
N ILE A 47 -11.49 2.23 -10.76
CA ILE A 47 -12.22 3.44 -11.13
C ILE A 47 -13.70 3.15 -10.89
N GLU A 48 -14.33 3.90 -9.99
CA GLU A 48 -15.75 3.76 -9.68
C GLU A 48 -16.36 5.16 -9.52
N LYS A 49 -17.41 5.47 -10.28
CA LYS A 49 -18.13 6.76 -10.23
C LYS A 49 -17.22 8.01 -10.30
N TRP A 50 -16.24 8.02 -11.21
CA TRP A 50 -15.25 9.11 -11.36
C TRP A 50 -14.26 9.27 -10.19
N GLU A 51 -14.27 8.35 -9.23
CA GLU A 51 -13.33 8.34 -8.11
C GLU A 51 -12.25 7.27 -8.33
N PHE A 52 -11.01 7.65 -7.98
CA PHE A 52 -9.86 6.75 -7.96
C PHE A 52 -9.79 6.07 -6.59
N ILE A 53 -10.17 4.80 -6.53
CA ILE A 53 -10.09 4.02 -5.28
C ILE A 53 -8.79 3.22 -5.32
N PRO A 54 -7.76 3.59 -4.53
CA PRO A 54 -6.53 2.82 -4.46
C PRO A 54 -6.82 1.43 -3.92
N ASN A 55 -6.19 0.42 -4.52
CA ASN A 55 -6.18 -0.89 -3.93
C ASN A 55 -5.41 -0.81 -2.61
N TYR A 56 -6.01 -1.33 -1.54
CA TYR A 56 -5.43 -1.37 -0.22
C TYR A 56 -3.99 -1.94 -0.23
N TYR A 57 -3.64 -2.88 -1.12
CA TYR A 57 -2.26 -3.39 -1.22
C TYR A 57 -1.21 -2.37 -1.67
N ILE A 58 -1.57 -1.24 -2.29
CA ILE A 58 -0.60 -0.26 -2.82
C ILE A 58 0.31 0.27 -1.70
N TRP A 59 -0.24 0.42 -0.49
CA TRP A 59 0.42 0.94 0.69
C TRP A 59 1.57 0.06 1.20
N ARG A 60 1.40 -1.26 1.05
CA ARG A 60 2.39 -2.27 1.37
C ARG A 60 3.38 -2.48 0.22
N ASP A 61 2.86 -2.47 -1.01
CA ASP A 61 3.59 -2.97 -2.17
C ASP A 61 4.49 -1.92 -2.83
N PHE A 62 4.28 -0.63 -2.56
CA PHE A 62 5.02 0.47 -3.17
C PHE A 62 5.57 1.44 -2.13
N ASP A 63 6.71 2.04 -2.45
CA ASP A 63 7.24 3.17 -1.69
C ASP A 63 6.51 4.47 -2.06
N LEU A 64 6.15 5.26 -1.05
CA LEU A 64 5.52 6.56 -1.25
C LEU A 64 6.51 7.66 -0.86
N PRO A 65 7.39 8.10 -1.78
CA PRO A 65 8.53 8.95 -1.44
C PRO A 65 8.17 10.33 -0.90
N LYS A 66 6.92 10.78 -1.06
CA LYS A 66 6.42 12.06 -0.53
C LYS A 66 5.62 11.92 0.76
N THR A 67 5.38 10.69 1.21
CA THR A 67 4.67 10.42 2.46
C THR A 67 5.71 10.31 3.58
N GLN A 68 5.43 10.93 4.72
CA GLN A 68 6.27 10.74 5.91
C GLN A 68 6.31 9.26 6.28
N LYS A 69 7.46 8.79 6.76
CA LYS A 69 7.68 7.40 7.11
C LYS A 69 7.83 7.28 8.62
N TYR A 70 7.25 6.23 9.18
CA TYR A 70 7.44 5.84 10.56
C TYR A 70 7.98 4.42 10.61
N GLU A 71 9.20 4.27 11.12
CA GLU A 71 9.83 2.98 11.35
C GLU A 71 9.41 2.47 12.73
N ILE A 72 8.77 1.29 12.74
CA ILE A 72 8.47 0.55 13.97
C ILE A 72 9.78 0.14 14.62
N LYS A 73 9.90 0.39 15.92
CA LYS A 73 11.16 0.29 16.66
C LYS A 73 11.58 -1.13 16.97
N ASP A 74 10.61 -2.00 17.24
CA ASP A 74 10.86 -3.36 17.70
C ASP A 74 9.67 -4.30 17.39
N GLN A 75 9.88 -5.58 17.68
CA GLN A 75 8.88 -6.63 17.47
C GLN A 75 7.64 -6.45 18.35
N LEU A 76 7.75 -5.81 19.51
CA LEU A 76 6.62 -5.61 20.42
C LEU A 76 5.67 -4.55 19.84
N GLU A 77 6.21 -3.41 19.39
CA GLU A 77 5.44 -2.35 18.73
C GLU A 77 4.86 -2.83 17.40
N LEU A 78 5.57 -3.71 16.67
CA LEU A 78 5.04 -4.39 15.48
C LEU A 78 3.81 -5.23 15.83
N ASP A 79 3.91 -6.08 16.84
CA ASP A 79 2.82 -6.96 17.25
C ASP A 79 1.60 -6.18 17.74
N ASP A 80 1.83 -5.11 18.50
CA ASP A 80 0.78 -4.20 18.95
C ASP A 80 0.10 -3.52 17.76
N TYR A 81 0.87 -3.03 16.79
CA TYR A 81 0.33 -2.45 15.56
C TYR A 81 -0.51 -3.47 14.77
N LEU A 82 -0.03 -4.71 14.60
CA LEU A 82 -0.76 -5.77 13.91
C LEU A 82 -1.99 -6.28 14.68
N ARG A 83 -2.13 -5.90 15.96
CA ARG A 83 -3.30 -6.11 16.83
C ARG A 83 -4.20 -4.89 16.96
N TRP A 84 -4.07 -3.92 16.07
CA TRP A 84 -4.88 -2.68 16.04
C TRP A 84 -4.59 -1.67 17.15
N VAL A 85 -3.48 -1.81 17.88
CA VAL A 85 -3.05 -0.80 18.86
C VAL A 85 -2.56 0.45 18.10
N GLU A 86 -2.87 1.63 18.64
CA GLU A 86 -2.37 2.91 18.13
C GLU A 86 -0.91 3.12 18.55
N ILE A 87 -0.10 3.67 17.65
CA ILE A 87 1.30 3.96 17.95
C ILE A 87 1.43 5.40 18.46
N ASN A 88 2.27 5.61 19.48
CA ASN A 88 2.69 6.93 19.92
C ASN A 88 4.08 7.27 19.35
N PRO A 89 4.17 7.90 18.16
CA PRO A 89 5.42 8.17 17.48
C PRO A 89 6.29 9.25 18.14
N GLY A 90 5.74 10.06 19.04
CA GLY A 90 6.43 11.19 19.68
C GLY A 90 6.67 12.41 18.77
N VAL A 91 7.29 12.23 17.60
CA VAL A 91 7.77 13.33 16.74
C VAL A 91 7.39 13.14 15.26
N VAL A 92 6.15 12.71 14.98
CA VAL A 92 5.63 12.62 13.60
C VAL A 92 4.55 13.67 13.41
N LYS A 93 4.63 14.44 12.32
CA LYS A 93 3.67 15.54 12.06
C LYS A 93 2.27 14.97 11.76
N PRO A 94 1.20 15.72 12.07
CA PRO A 94 -0.15 15.34 11.65
C PRO A 94 -0.24 15.08 10.15
N GLY A 95 -1.00 14.05 9.77
CA GLY A 95 -1.18 13.66 8.37
C GLY A 95 -0.90 12.18 8.10
N MET A 96 -0.94 11.81 6.82
CA MET A 96 -0.74 10.44 6.36
C MET A 96 0.71 9.99 6.58
N VAL A 97 0.92 8.79 7.13
CA VAL A 97 2.24 8.22 7.39
C VAL A 97 2.33 6.80 6.83
N GLN A 98 3.46 6.45 6.22
CA GLN A 98 3.77 5.09 5.78
C GLN A 98 4.51 4.37 6.91
N ILE A 99 3.97 3.22 7.32
CA ILE A 99 4.49 2.40 8.41
C ILE A 99 5.47 1.39 7.84
N GLN A 100 6.67 1.34 8.41
CA GLN A 100 7.76 0.48 7.98
C GLN A 100 8.28 -0.36 9.15
N PHE A 101 8.81 -1.55 8.84
CA PHE A 101 9.56 -2.38 9.79
C PHE A 101 10.67 -3.09 9.02
N ASP A 102 11.90 -3.01 9.52
CA ASP A 102 13.11 -3.46 8.82
C ASP A 102 13.20 -2.92 7.38
N LYS A 103 12.84 -1.64 7.17
CA LYS A 103 12.76 -0.97 5.86
C LYS A 103 11.73 -1.57 4.89
N ILE A 104 10.86 -2.47 5.36
CA ILE A 104 9.77 -3.04 4.57
C ILE A 104 8.50 -2.24 4.85
N ASN A 105 7.80 -1.82 3.79
CA ASN A 105 6.51 -1.16 3.90
C ASN A 105 5.46 -2.15 4.40
N ILE A 106 4.92 -1.89 5.59
CA ILE A 106 3.84 -2.70 6.16
C ILE A 106 2.51 -2.16 5.67
N TRP A 107 2.23 -0.89 5.93
CA TRP A 107 0.93 -0.28 5.68
C TRP A 107 0.94 1.26 5.78
N LEU A 108 -0.24 1.89 5.80
CA LEU A 108 -0.43 3.30 6.13
C LEU A 108 -0.97 3.49 7.56
N GLY A 109 -0.75 4.68 8.09
CA GLY A 109 -1.39 5.22 9.28
C GLY A 109 -1.81 6.68 9.06
N PHE A 110 -2.60 7.22 9.99
CA PHE A 110 -2.93 8.64 10.03
C PHE A 110 -2.56 9.22 11.38
N VAL A 111 -1.66 10.20 11.39
CA VAL A 111 -1.27 10.91 12.62
C VAL A 111 -2.32 11.96 12.92
N SER A 112 -2.97 11.83 14.07
CA SER A 112 -3.96 12.80 14.58
C SER A 112 -3.26 14.02 15.19
N ASN A 113 -4.04 15.05 15.52
CA ASN A 113 -3.55 16.23 16.26
C ASN A 113 -3.07 15.88 17.68
N GLU A 114 -3.39 14.68 18.18
CA GLU A 114 -2.92 14.16 19.47
C GLU A 114 -1.56 13.44 19.35
N TRP A 115 -0.88 13.57 18.21
CA TRP A 115 0.42 12.96 17.94
C TRP A 115 0.42 11.43 18.00
N LYS A 116 -0.75 10.80 17.83
CA LYS A 116 -0.91 9.34 17.74
C LYS A 116 -1.14 8.92 16.30
N ILE A 117 -0.54 7.80 15.90
CA ILE A 117 -0.83 7.14 14.63
C ILE A 117 -2.08 6.28 14.82
N LYS A 118 -3.18 6.73 14.22
CA LYS A 118 -4.39 5.93 14.08
C LYS A 118 -4.11 4.72 13.20
N ASN A 119 -4.51 3.57 13.70
CA ASN A 119 -4.34 2.31 13.02
C ASN A 119 -5.44 2.11 11.97
N ILE A 120 -5.04 2.01 10.70
CA ILE A 120 -5.93 1.70 9.58
C ILE A 120 -5.58 0.35 8.93
N PHE A 121 -4.88 -0.52 9.68
CA PHE A 121 -4.53 -1.86 9.24
C PHE A 121 -5.81 -2.67 8.96
N PRO A 122 -5.86 -3.54 7.94
CA PRO A 122 -7.08 -4.28 7.64
C PRO A 122 -7.47 -5.20 8.80
N LYS A 123 -8.68 -5.03 9.35
CA LYS A 123 -9.18 -5.87 10.46
C LYS A 123 -9.19 -7.37 10.11
N ILE A 124 -9.34 -7.70 8.82
CA ILE A 124 -9.29 -9.09 8.32
C ILE A 124 -7.91 -9.74 8.43
N TRP A 125 -6.84 -8.97 8.62
CA TRP A 125 -5.46 -9.45 8.77
C TRP A 125 -4.93 -9.31 10.19
N LEU A 126 -5.81 -8.94 11.13
CA LEU A 126 -5.47 -8.87 12.53
C LEU A 126 -4.84 -10.18 12.99
N ARG A 127 -3.70 -10.08 13.65
CA ARG A 127 -3.11 -11.21 14.34
C ARG A 127 -4.01 -11.54 15.54
N LYS A 128 -4.48 -12.77 15.60
CA LYS A 128 -5.26 -13.29 16.75
C LYS A 128 -4.36 -13.52 17.95
#